data_AF-A0A023AYP9-F1
#
_entry.id   AF-A0A023AYP9-F1
#
_cell.length_a   1.000
_cell.length_b   1.000
_cell.length_c   1.000
_cell.angle_alpha   90.00
_cell.angle_beta   90.00
_cell.angle_gamma   90.00
#
_symmetry.space_group_name_H-M   'P 1'
#
loop_
_entity.id
_entity.type
_entity.pdbx_description
1 polymer ?
#
loop_
_entity_poly.entity_id
_entity_poly.type
_entity_poly.pdbx_seq_one_letter_code
_entity_poly.pdbx_strand_id
1 'polypeptide(L)'
;MRSCCATDITCQEVSPMLSVLTGMTFDVTTTGERHCESLETQRVVWDRREDVVTPSPMPGYVRLGFGGEDRMTPRLFLTIALQAVDKLMESEGTLFSAEQIQLVGDAVRPTVGLDMGGCFYKYAKRAGDEAERIRMAQDVLVKLAEAGKLTTGDSVATGDSVATGDSVATGDSVTTEVLASLKTPMKSMGLLHGALLKTYRRLEPSGDYTSFSWKGICRPLLGMRRNYVEALVSSTSGCTRCGPGRVISLPAPGRVITNILQRQSHDRERRKVLVPDDHRLPVSEWAQPIPTDNLIYGPWPAWTSVQKTWELEVERSEWAVTQAARKQGVQVTTIPWRHTWMPSCEIMSDEKNTAEKNTAEKNTAVLVKNEMDHRLKFWRVANLGDLVKSYRLTDEVVNHLESTAATLVKRARQDSGKKDWYIGSYAQTYLVLDHHVDGKHTNLSLAIVPHCLTAENKYEAEHKQRQFWEQVRIDAGCADKTTN
;
A
#
# COMPACT_ATOMS: atom_id res chain seq x y z
N MET A 1 44.65 -28.84 -5.97
CA MET A 1 43.33 -28.99 -6.64
C MET A 1 42.28 -29.11 -5.54
N ARG A 2 41.27 -28.27 -5.35
CA ARG A 2 40.82 -27.02 -5.94
C ARG A 2 40.60 -26.03 -4.78
N SER A 3 41.01 -24.79 -5.00
CA SER A 3 40.68 -23.62 -4.18
C SER A 3 39.22 -23.27 -4.39
N CYS A 4 38.42 -23.21 -3.33
CA CYS A 4 37.12 -22.53 -3.34
C CYS A 4 37.30 -21.23 -2.57
N CYS A 5 37.47 -20.14 -3.32
CA CYS A 5 37.48 -18.78 -2.80
C CYS A 5 36.09 -18.45 -2.28
N ALA A 6 36.00 -18.10 -1.00
CA ALA A 6 34.83 -17.45 -0.43
C ALA A 6 34.62 -16.11 -1.14
N THR A 7 33.52 -16.01 -1.88
CA THR A 7 32.94 -14.76 -2.34
C THR A 7 31.55 -14.65 -1.73
N ASP A 8 31.51 -14.71 -0.39
CA ASP A 8 30.32 -14.38 0.38
C ASP A 8 30.19 -12.85 0.44
N ILE A 9 29.66 -12.28 -0.64
CA ILE A 9 28.96 -11.01 -0.53
C ILE A 9 27.57 -11.38 0.00
N THR A 10 27.42 -11.34 1.31
CA THR A 10 26.13 -11.39 1.99
C THR A 10 25.34 -10.12 1.67
N CYS A 11 24.83 -10.03 0.44
CA CYS A 11 23.75 -9.10 0.13
C CYS A 11 22.56 -9.49 1.00
N GLN A 12 22.30 -8.73 2.06
CA GLN A 12 21.06 -8.83 2.83
C GLN A 12 19.89 -8.57 1.87
N GLU A 13 19.27 -9.67 1.44
CA GLU A 13 18.02 -9.65 0.67
C GLU A 13 16.92 -9.09 1.58
N VAL A 14 16.38 -7.92 1.22
CA VAL A 14 15.32 -7.28 2.00
C VAL A 14 13.97 -7.94 1.66
N SER A 15 13.21 -8.29 2.69
CA SER A 15 11.98 -9.10 2.54
C SER A 15 10.90 -8.44 1.69
N PRO A 16 10.35 -9.18 0.71
CA PRO A 16 9.12 -8.84 0.02
C PRO A 16 7.92 -8.59 0.94
N MET A 17 7.80 -9.29 2.07
CA MET A 17 6.65 -9.15 2.96
C MET A 17 6.82 -7.97 3.94
N LEU A 18 8.05 -7.63 4.34
CA LEU A 18 8.31 -6.36 5.03
C LEU A 18 7.91 -5.18 4.14
N SER A 19 8.17 -5.22 2.83
CA SER A 19 7.75 -4.16 1.91
C SER A 19 6.23 -3.89 1.94
N VAL A 20 5.46 -4.97 1.98
CA VAL A 20 4.00 -4.93 1.99
C VAL A 20 3.42 -4.71 3.39
N LEU A 21 4.11 -5.05 4.47
CA LEU A 21 3.58 -4.83 5.82
C LEU A 21 3.99 -3.48 6.42
N THR A 22 5.09 -2.89 5.94
CA THR A 22 5.61 -1.60 6.40
C THR A 22 5.30 -0.45 5.45
N GLY A 23 4.67 -0.71 4.29
CA GLY A 23 4.46 0.31 3.27
C GLY A 23 5.76 0.80 2.62
N MET A 24 6.85 0.03 2.78
CA MET A 24 8.14 0.36 2.19
C MET A 24 8.09 0.19 0.67
N THR A 25 8.33 1.29 -0.05
CA THR A 25 8.51 1.24 -1.49
C THR A 25 9.98 0.99 -1.75
N PHE A 26 10.32 -0.29 -1.96
CA PHE A 26 11.69 -0.66 -2.24
C PHE A 26 12.08 -0.33 -3.69
N ASP A 27 13.38 -0.11 -3.82
CA ASP A 27 14.23 -0.45 -4.97
C ASP A 27 15.32 -1.30 -4.32
N VAL A 28 15.25 -2.63 -4.50
CA VAL A 28 16.34 -3.52 -4.10
C VAL A 28 16.84 -4.17 -5.39
N THR A 29 18.13 -4.08 -5.61
CA THR A 29 18.83 -4.92 -6.59
C THR A 29 20.06 -5.52 -5.98
N THR A 30 20.18 -6.83 -6.15
CA THR A 30 21.42 -7.43 -6.61
C THR A 30 21.57 -7.21 -8.13
N THR A 31 22.79 -7.11 -8.61
CA THR A 31 23.11 -6.88 -10.02
C THR A 31 22.58 -8.03 -10.90
N GLY A 32 21.73 -7.74 -11.89
CA GLY A 32 21.23 -8.72 -12.88
C GLY A 32 19.75 -9.11 -12.81
N GLU A 33 18.99 -8.63 -11.81
CA GLU A 33 17.56 -8.95 -11.68
C GLU A 33 16.70 -8.17 -12.70
N ARG A 34 15.83 -8.88 -13.46
CA ARG A 34 14.94 -8.31 -14.48
C ARG A 34 13.80 -7.49 -13.85
N HIS A 35 13.25 -6.51 -14.58
CA HIS A 35 12.06 -5.76 -14.15
C HIS A 35 10.86 -6.72 -14.02
N CYS A 36 9.99 -6.55 -13.01
CA CYS A 36 8.75 -7.35 -12.99
C CYS A 36 7.77 -6.77 -14.02
N GLU A 37 7.35 -7.61 -14.96
CA GLU A 37 6.35 -7.28 -15.98
C GLU A 37 4.99 -6.85 -15.40
N SER A 38 4.71 -7.14 -14.13
CA SER A 38 3.53 -6.56 -13.44
C SER A 38 3.54 -5.03 -13.39
N LEU A 39 4.69 -4.39 -13.63
CA LEU A 39 4.87 -2.95 -13.74
C LEU A 39 4.68 -2.42 -15.17
N GLU A 40 4.65 -3.29 -16.19
CA GLU A 40 4.41 -2.88 -17.58
C GLU A 40 2.97 -2.39 -17.80
N THR A 41 2.07 -2.75 -16.89
CA THR A 41 0.71 -2.22 -16.83
C THR A 41 0.67 -0.91 -16.04
N GLN A 42 1.32 0.08 -16.64
CA GLN A 42 1.09 1.54 -16.67
C GLN A 42 0.39 2.30 -15.52
N ARG A 43 0.24 1.81 -14.29
CA ARG A 43 -0.15 2.67 -13.16
C ARG A 43 0.52 2.27 -11.86
N VAL A 44 1.51 3.06 -11.47
CA VAL A 44 2.08 2.99 -10.13
C VAL A 44 1.33 3.98 -9.24
N VAL A 45 0.68 3.48 -8.18
CA VAL A 45 -0.08 4.32 -7.24
C VAL A 45 0.86 4.84 -6.16
N TRP A 46 1.11 6.16 -6.16
CA TRP A 46 2.13 6.78 -5.32
C TRP A 46 1.62 7.75 -4.26
N ASP A 47 0.35 8.16 -4.30
CA ASP A 47 -0.21 9.00 -3.24
C ASP A 47 -1.03 8.14 -2.27
N ARG A 48 -0.39 7.77 -1.15
CA ARG A 48 -0.99 6.93 -0.11
C ARG A 48 -1.50 7.73 1.08
N ARG A 49 -1.48 9.06 0.99
CA ARG A 49 -1.95 9.96 2.06
C ARG A 49 -3.48 10.02 2.06
N GLU A 50 -4.06 10.01 3.25
CA GLU A 50 -5.51 9.93 3.39
C GLU A 50 -6.19 11.31 3.54
N ASP A 51 -5.46 12.31 4.08
CA ASP A 51 -6.08 13.51 4.66
C ASP A 51 -5.45 14.85 4.23
N VAL A 52 -4.57 14.88 3.24
CA VAL A 52 -3.93 16.13 2.82
C VAL A 52 -4.71 16.76 1.67
N VAL A 53 -5.24 17.97 1.89
CA VAL A 53 -5.76 18.84 0.82
C VAL A 53 -4.57 19.22 -0.06
N THR A 54 -4.29 18.40 -1.05
CA THR A 54 -3.29 18.65 -2.08
C THR A 54 -4.00 19.17 -3.33
N PRO A 55 -3.32 19.95 -4.20
CA PRO A 55 -3.88 20.37 -5.50
C PRO A 55 -4.34 19.18 -6.36
N SER A 56 -4.71 19.32 -7.63
CA SER A 56 -4.77 18.14 -8.53
C SER A 56 -3.39 17.85 -9.12
N PRO A 57 -2.97 16.57 -9.32
CA PRO A 57 -1.72 16.30 -10.03
C PRO A 57 -1.79 16.82 -11.47
N MET A 58 -0.63 17.04 -12.10
CA MET A 58 -0.55 17.38 -13.52
C MET A 58 -1.17 16.25 -14.36
N PRO A 59 -1.78 16.55 -15.52
CA PRO A 59 -2.31 15.52 -16.41
C PRO A 59 -1.25 14.48 -16.79
N GLY A 60 -1.53 13.19 -16.56
CA GLY A 60 -0.59 12.08 -16.81
C GLY A 60 0.43 11.84 -15.69
N TYR A 61 0.40 12.64 -14.62
CA TYR A 61 1.28 12.50 -13.47
C TYR A 61 0.53 12.00 -12.24
N VAL A 62 1.29 11.45 -11.30
CA VAL A 62 0.88 11.05 -9.97
C VAL A 62 1.76 11.71 -8.93
N ARG A 63 1.19 12.00 -7.77
CA ARG A 63 1.96 12.56 -6.66
C ARG A 63 2.73 11.50 -5.93
N LEU A 64 3.87 11.93 -5.39
CA LEU A 64 4.58 11.18 -4.39
C LEU A 64 4.00 11.52 -3.00
N GLY A 65 3.27 10.58 -2.41
CA GLY A 65 2.62 10.75 -1.12
C GLY A 65 2.86 9.55 -0.22
N PHE A 66 3.67 9.76 0.82
CA PHE A 66 3.99 8.71 1.80
C PHE A 66 2.94 8.66 2.90
N GLY A 67 2.39 7.47 3.16
CA GLY A 67 1.63 7.17 4.35
C GLY A 67 2.51 7.14 5.61
N GLY A 68 1.88 7.11 6.78
CA GLY A 68 2.58 7.21 8.06
C GLY A 68 3.59 6.10 8.33
N GLU A 69 3.49 4.95 7.65
CA GLU A 69 4.45 3.85 7.76
C GLU A 69 5.47 3.77 6.61
N ASP A 70 5.17 4.42 5.49
CA ASP A 70 5.94 4.27 4.26
C ASP A 70 7.40 4.72 4.42
N ARG A 71 8.29 4.05 3.69
CA ARG A 71 9.70 4.45 3.56
C ARG A 71 10.15 4.42 2.10
N MET A 72 11.15 5.23 1.81
CA MET A 72 11.80 5.33 0.51
C MET A 72 13.27 4.92 0.65
N THR A 73 13.78 4.15 -0.31
CA THR A 73 15.20 3.77 -0.30
C THR A 73 16.08 4.98 -0.66
N PRO A 74 17.34 5.02 -0.18
CA PRO A 74 18.31 6.03 -0.59
C PRO A 74 18.46 6.12 -2.12
N ARG A 75 18.41 4.98 -2.81
CA ARG A 75 18.54 4.92 -4.27
C ARG A 75 17.35 5.57 -4.98
N LEU A 76 16.12 5.24 -4.58
CA LEU A 76 14.93 5.84 -5.17
C LEU A 76 14.88 7.34 -4.88
N PHE A 77 15.17 7.75 -3.64
CA PHE A 77 15.25 9.15 -3.28
C PHE A 77 16.26 9.90 -4.16
N LEU A 78 17.48 9.36 -4.29
CA LEU A 78 18.53 9.99 -5.11
C LEU A 78 18.14 10.05 -6.58
N THR A 79 17.45 9.03 -7.09
CA THR A 79 16.91 9.03 -8.46
C THR A 79 15.93 10.18 -8.67
N ILE A 80 14.95 10.32 -7.76
CA ILE A 80 13.96 11.41 -7.81
C ILE A 80 14.64 12.77 -7.65
N ALA A 81 15.56 12.89 -6.69
CA ALA A 81 16.27 14.13 -6.40
C ALA A 81 17.15 14.57 -7.58
N LEU A 82 17.89 13.66 -8.19
CA LEU A 82 18.74 13.94 -9.35
C LEU A 82 17.91 14.42 -10.55
N GLN A 83 16.83 13.70 -10.89
CA GLN A 83 15.96 14.11 -11.99
C GLN A 83 15.24 15.44 -11.70
N ALA A 84 14.84 15.70 -10.45
CA ALA A 84 14.29 16.99 -10.05
C ALA A 84 15.31 18.13 -10.23
N VAL A 85 16.57 17.91 -9.84
CA VAL A 85 17.66 18.87 -10.01
C VAL A 85 17.95 19.11 -11.50
N ASP A 86 17.97 18.07 -12.34
CA ASP A 86 18.10 18.21 -13.80
C ASP A 86 17.02 19.14 -14.36
N LYS A 87 15.76 18.91 -13.99
CA LYS A 87 14.62 19.75 -14.41
C LYS A 87 14.71 21.19 -13.90
N LEU A 88 15.32 21.41 -12.73
CA LEU A 88 15.61 22.74 -12.20
C LEU A 88 16.83 23.41 -12.86
N MET A 89 17.73 22.66 -13.47
CA MET A 89 18.82 23.21 -14.28
C MET A 89 18.33 23.59 -15.68
N GLU A 90 17.38 22.81 -16.23
CA GLU A 90 16.70 23.08 -17.51
C GLU A 90 15.72 24.27 -17.44
N SER A 91 15.24 24.61 -16.23
CA SER A 91 14.25 25.67 -16.02
C SER A 91 14.72 26.73 -15.03
N GLU A 92 14.23 27.95 -15.14
CA GLU A 92 14.41 29.00 -14.11
C GLU A 92 13.38 28.90 -12.97
N GLY A 93 12.70 27.75 -12.85
CA GLY A 93 11.64 27.51 -11.88
C GLY A 93 12.15 27.46 -10.43
N THR A 94 11.23 27.62 -9.47
CA THR A 94 11.54 27.51 -8.03
C THR A 94 10.83 26.28 -7.46
N LEU A 95 11.60 25.40 -6.82
CA LEU A 95 11.07 24.28 -6.05
C LEU A 95 10.88 24.71 -4.59
N PHE A 96 9.62 24.90 -4.19
CA PHE A 96 9.22 25.38 -2.85
C PHE A 96 8.31 24.38 -2.10
N SER A 97 7.81 23.34 -2.77
CA SER A 97 7.00 22.29 -2.16
C SER A 97 7.35 20.91 -2.73
N ALA A 98 7.33 19.88 -1.88
CA ALA A 98 7.51 18.49 -2.31
C ALA A 98 6.37 18.05 -3.26
N GLU A 99 5.18 18.65 -3.15
CA GLU A 99 4.04 18.39 -4.04
C GLU A 99 4.24 18.83 -5.49
N GLN A 100 5.29 19.64 -5.76
CA GLN A 100 5.69 19.98 -7.12
C GLN A 100 6.42 18.82 -7.78
N ILE A 101 7.04 17.93 -7.01
CA ILE A 101 7.72 16.74 -7.51
C ILE A 101 6.65 15.68 -7.74
N GLN A 102 6.38 15.41 -9.01
CA GLN A 102 5.41 14.42 -9.45
C GLN A 102 6.09 13.38 -10.32
N LEU A 103 5.49 12.20 -10.43
CA LEU A 103 6.00 11.11 -11.25
C LEU A 103 5.06 10.88 -12.42
N VAL A 104 5.59 10.54 -13.59
CA VAL A 104 4.76 10.08 -14.71
C VAL A 104 4.03 8.80 -14.28
N GLY A 105 2.70 8.81 -14.34
CA GLY A 105 1.86 7.78 -13.72
C GLY A 105 1.98 6.40 -14.38
N ASP A 106 2.26 6.39 -15.68
CA ASP A 106 2.36 5.22 -16.54
C ASP A 106 3.78 4.80 -16.92
N ALA A 107 4.78 5.50 -16.37
CA ALA A 107 6.16 5.15 -16.62
C ALA A 107 6.60 3.92 -15.79
N VAL A 108 7.18 2.94 -16.49
CA VAL A 108 7.87 1.78 -15.88
C VAL A 108 9.15 2.18 -15.10
N ARG A 109 9.55 3.45 -15.23
CA ARG A 109 10.70 4.07 -14.57
C ARG A 109 10.23 5.27 -13.74
N PRO A 110 10.85 5.56 -12.59
CA PRO A 110 10.66 6.85 -11.94
C PRO A 110 11.07 7.95 -12.93
N THR A 111 10.08 8.68 -13.44
CA THR A 111 10.29 9.82 -14.33
C THR A 111 9.69 11.03 -13.67
N VAL A 112 10.54 11.95 -13.23
CA VAL A 112 10.13 13.14 -12.48
C VAL A 112 9.63 14.23 -13.42
N GLY A 113 8.44 14.76 -13.13
CA GLY A 113 7.95 16.04 -13.62
C GLY A 113 7.85 17.05 -12.49
N LEU A 114 8.10 18.32 -12.79
CA LEU A 114 7.96 19.42 -11.84
C LEU A 114 6.76 20.28 -12.19
N ASP A 115 5.80 20.38 -11.27
CA ASP A 115 4.67 21.29 -11.39
C ASP A 115 5.11 22.72 -11.03
N MET A 116 5.44 23.49 -12.05
CA MET A 116 5.81 24.90 -11.93
C MET A 116 4.58 25.84 -12.01
N GLY A 117 3.37 25.29 -12.10
CA GLY A 117 2.13 26.03 -12.34
C GLY A 117 1.74 27.01 -11.23
N GLY A 118 2.30 26.86 -10.02
CA GLY A 118 2.33 27.87 -8.94
C GLY A 118 0.99 28.27 -8.30
N CYS A 119 -0.04 28.59 -9.09
CA CYS A 119 -1.28 29.23 -8.65
C CYS A 119 -2.15 28.38 -7.72
N PHE A 120 -1.94 27.06 -7.70
CA PHE A 120 -2.72 26.14 -6.85
C PHE A 120 -2.07 25.87 -5.49
N TYR A 121 -0.86 26.38 -5.23
CA TYR A 121 -0.17 26.19 -3.97
C TYR A 121 -0.40 27.39 -3.05
N LYS A 122 -0.99 27.14 -1.87
CA LYS A 122 -1.30 28.16 -0.85
C LYS A 122 -0.08 29.01 -0.42
N TYR A 123 1.12 28.49 -0.62
CA TYR A 123 2.39 29.11 -0.21
C TYR A 123 3.39 29.19 -1.38
N ALA A 124 2.89 29.43 -2.59
CA ALA A 124 3.77 29.61 -3.75
C ALA A 124 4.79 30.72 -3.50
N LYS A 125 6.08 30.38 -3.64
CA LYS A 125 7.18 31.30 -3.43
C LYS A 125 8.15 31.22 -4.61
N ARG A 126 8.57 32.38 -5.11
CA ARG A 126 9.63 32.50 -6.12
C ARG A 126 10.92 32.88 -5.42
N ALA A 127 12.02 32.23 -5.79
CA ALA A 127 13.34 32.62 -5.31
C ALA A 127 13.74 33.99 -5.91
N GLY A 128 14.38 34.84 -5.11
CA GLY A 128 14.91 36.13 -5.55
C GLY A 128 16.23 36.02 -6.34
N ASP A 129 17.01 34.99 -6.07
CA ASP A 129 18.29 34.72 -6.73
C ASP A 129 18.61 33.21 -6.77
N GLU A 130 19.73 32.85 -7.40
CA GLU A 130 20.18 31.46 -7.55
C GLU A 130 20.49 30.80 -6.19
N ALA A 131 21.05 31.54 -5.25
CA ALA A 131 21.40 31.01 -3.93
C ALA A 131 20.12 30.64 -3.14
N GLU A 132 19.10 31.50 -3.19
CA GLU A 132 17.80 31.21 -2.60
C GLU A 132 17.11 30.03 -3.33
N ARG A 133 17.19 29.97 -4.66
CA ARG A 133 16.63 28.88 -5.45
C ARG A 133 17.19 27.52 -5.05
N ILE A 134 18.52 27.43 -4.90
CA ILE A 134 19.22 26.23 -4.44
C ILE A 134 18.81 25.87 -3.02
N ARG A 135 18.80 26.85 -2.10
CA ARG A 135 18.42 26.63 -0.70
C ARG A 135 16.99 26.10 -0.57
N MET A 136 16.06 26.61 -1.39
CA MET A 136 14.67 26.14 -1.41
C MET A 136 14.57 24.73 -1.98
N ALA A 137 15.29 24.41 -3.06
CA ALA A 137 15.35 23.06 -3.60
C ALA A 137 15.92 22.06 -2.57
N GLN A 138 17.00 22.43 -1.87
CA GLN A 138 17.58 21.63 -0.79
C GLN A 138 16.57 21.40 0.35
N ASP A 139 15.87 22.45 0.82
CA ASP A 139 14.84 22.34 1.86
C ASP A 139 13.70 21.39 1.46
N VAL A 140 13.22 21.49 0.22
CA VAL A 140 12.19 20.59 -0.30
C VAL A 140 12.69 19.15 -0.39
N LEU A 141 13.90 18.92 -0.88
CA LEU A 141 14.49 17.59 -0.97
C LEU A 141 14.76 16.98 0.41
N VAL A 142 15.14 17.78 1.42
CA VAL A 142 15.24 17.33 2.82
C VAL A 142 13.87 16.90 3.34
N LYS A 143 12.84 17.72 3.17
CA LYS A 143 11.46 17.37 3.59
C LYS A 143 10.97 16.10 2.90
N LEU A 144 11.31 15.94 1.63
CA LEU A 144 11.00 14.75 0.86
C LEU A 144 11.71 13.52 1.44
N ALA A 145 12.99 13.63 1.77
CA ALA A 145 13.75 12.55 2.40
C ALA A 145 13.18 12.18 3.79
N GLU A 146 12.83 13.18 4.60
CA GLU A 146 12.19 13.00 5.91
C GLU A 146 10.82 12.33 5.80
N ALA A 147 9.98 12.76 4.85
CA ALA A 147 8.68 12.15 4.57
C ALA A 147 8.83 10.69 4.10
N GLY A 148 9.86 10.39 3.32
CA GLY A 148 10.27 9.04 2.96
C GLY A 148 11.01 8.28 4.06
N LYS A 149 11.10 8.83 5.28
CA LYS A 149 11.80 8.25 6.43
C LYS A 149 13.23 7.79 6.14
N LEU A 150 13.96 8.54 5.31
CA LEU A 150 15.41 8.44 5.19
C LEU A 150 16.04 9.04 6.43
N THR A 151 15.99 8.33 7.56
CA THR A 151 16.66 8.77 8.78
C THR A 151 18.11 8.29 8.76
N THR A 152 19.04 9.14 9.22
CA THR A 152 20.33 8.67 9.75
C THR A 152 19.99 7.59 10.76
N GLY A 153 20.38 6.34 10.48
CA GLY A 153 19.87 5.13 11.14
C GLY A 153 19.59 5.36 12.62
N ASP A 154 18.40 4.93 13.08
CA ASP A 154 18.03 4.94 14.50
C ASP A 154 19.27 4.53 15.27
N SER A 155 19.89 5.50 15.95
CA SER A 155 21.09 5.23 16.72
C SER A 155 20.69 4.13 17.67
N VAL A 156 21.20 2.91 17.46
CA VAL A 156 21.00 1.79 18.36
C VAL A 156 21.30 2.36 19.73
N ALA A 157 20.27 2.49 20.56
CA ALA A 157 20.38 3.21 21.82
C ALA A 157 21.59 2.62 22.55
N THR A 158 22.50 3.49 23.00
CA THR A 158 23.82 3.23 23.58
C THR A 158 23.77 2.34 24.83
N GLY A 159 23.34 1.10 24.66
CA GLY A 159 23.11 0.09 25.68
C GLY A 159 23.24 -1.34 25.14
N ASP A 160 23.12 -1.55 23.83
CA ASP A 160 23.55 -2.79 23.20
C ASP A 160 25.05 -2.75 22.92
N SER A 161 25.78 -3.61 23.63
CA SER A 161 27.21 -3.85 23.38
C SER A 161 27.37 -4.46 21.98
N VAL A 162 27.51 -3.60 20.96
CA VAL A 162 27.91 -4.03 19.62
C VAL A 162 29.26 -4.71 19.76
N ALA A 163 29.31 -6.02 19.50
CA ALA A 163 30.55 -6.76 19.53
C ALA A 163 31.53 -6.14 18.51
N THR A 164 32.77 -5.95 18.92
CA THR A 164 33.86 -5.50 18.05
C THR A 164 34.03 -6.51 16.90
N GLY A 165 33.46 -6.21 15.74
CA GLY A 165 33.48 -7.10 14.56
C GLY A 165 32.29 -6.94 13.61
N ASP A 166 31.18 -6.35 14.06
CA ASP A 166 30.03 -6.14 13.18
C ASP A 166 30.28 -5.02 12.18
N SER A 167 30.20 -5.38 10.90
CA SER A 167 30.34 -4.44 9.79
C SER A 167 29.16 -3.47 9.80
N VAL A 168 29.43 -2.18 10.00
CA VAL A 168 28.43 -1.12 9.85
C VAL A 168 27.79 -1.29 8.47
N ALA A 169 26.48 -1.56 8.45
CA ALA A 169 25.74 -1.82 7.22
C ALA A 169 25.95 -0.64 6.25
N THR A 170 26.37 -0.95 5.03
CA THR A 170 26.77 0.05 4.01
C THR A 170 25.65 1.05 3.72
N GLY A 171 24.39 0.70 3.99
CA GLY A 171 23.21 1.55 3.83
C GLY A 171 23.16 2.76 4.77
N ASP A 172 23.56 2.63 6.04
CA ASP A 172 23.46 3.73 7.02
C ASP A 172 24.47 4.86 6.72
N SER A 173 25.65 4.50 6.22
CA SER A 173 26.64 5.45 5.71
C SER A 173 26.08 6.26 4.54
N VAL A 174 25.34 5.63 3.62
CA VAL A 174 24.81 6.32 2.45
C VAL A 174 23.70 7.29 2.83
N THR A 175 22.74 6.90 3.67
CA THR A 175 21.66 7.80 4.10
C THR A 175 22.19 9.04 4.81
N THR A 176 23.20 8.88 5.65
CA THR A 176 23.89 9.98 6.35
C THR A 176 24.52 10.96 5.35
N GLU A 177 25.19 10.44 4.32
CA GLU A 177 25.84 11.26 3.29
C GLU A 177 24.85 11.98 2.37
N VAL A 178 23.73 11.34 2.03
CA VAL A 178 22.64 11.99 1.29
C VAL A 178 22.15 13.21 2.04
N LEU A 179 21.78 13.04 3.32
CA LEU A 179 21.29 14.14 4.16
C LEU A 179 22.35 15.22 4.38
N ALA A 180 23.63 14.83 4.55
CA ALA A 180 24.73 15.78 4.68
C ALA A 180 24.92 16.62 3.40
N SER A 181 24.80 15.99 2.22
CA SER A 181 24.90 16.67 0.93
C SER A 181 23.78 17.69 0.73
N LEU A 182 22.56 17.37 1.16
CA LEU A 182 21.41 18.27 1.08
C LEU A 182 21.48 19.42 2.09
N LYS A 183 22.06 19.20 3.27
CA LYS A 183 22.18 20.23 4.33
C LYS A 183 23.39 21.15 4.14
N THR A 184 24.36 20.75 3.32
CA THR A 184 25.55 21.57 3.04
C THR A 184 25.18 22.68 2.04
N PRO A 185 25.41 23.97 2.35
CA PRO A 185 25.13 25.06 1.41
C PRO A 185 25.90 24.91 0.10
N MET A 186 25.18 24.90 -1.04
CA MET A 186 25.77 24.78 -2.37
C MET A 186 25.74 26.11 -3.12
N LYS A 187 26.81 26.41 -3.88
CA LYS A 187 26.94 27.68 -4.62
C LYS A 187 26.25 27.68 -5.98
N SER A 188 25.96 26.51 -6.54
CA SER A 188 25.27 26.36 -7.83
C SER A 188 24.45 25.06 -7.85
N MET A 189 23.43 25.01 -8.69
CA MET A 189 22.63 23.80 -8.89
C MET A 189 23.49 22.63 -9.41
N GLY A 190 24.51 22.90 -10.23
CA GLY A 190 25.46 21.89 -10.71
C GLY A 190 26.34 21.28 -9.59
N LEU A 191 26.68 22.05 -8.56
CA LEU A 191 27.38 21.50 -7.39
C LEU A 191 26.47 20.61 -6.54
N LEU A 192 25.21 20.99 -6.38
CA LEU A 192 24.21 20.14 -5.73
C LEU A 192 24.03 18.82 -6.50
N HIS A 193 23.86 18.89 -7.82
CA HIS A 193 23.78 17.73 -8.70
C HIS A 193 25.00 16.81 -8.55
N GLY A 194 26.21 17.35 -8.67
CA GLY A 194 27.45 16.59 -8.55
C GLY A 194 27.61 15.90 -7.20
N ALA A 195 27.17 16.54 -6.11
CA ALA A 195 27.17 15.94 -4.77
C ALA A 195 26.20 14.75 -4.68
N LEU A 196 24.96 14.91 -5.15
CA LEU A 196 23.97 13.84 -5.18
C LEU A 196 24.41 12.67 -6.07
N LEU A 197 24.98 12.96 -7.25
CA LEU A 197 25.44 11.95 -8.20
C LEU A 197 26.63 11.16 -7.64
N LYS A 198 27.54 11.84 -6.92
CA LYS A 198 28.65 11.16 -6.23
C LYS A 198 28.11 10.13 -5.22
N THR A 199 27.10 10.48 -4.45
CA THR A 199 26.46 9.57 -3.49
C THR A 199 25.72 8.44 -4.21
N TYR A 200 25.00 8.75 -5.31
CA TYR A 200 24.32 7.74 -6.12
C TYR A 200 25.29 6.72 -6.73
N ARG A 201 26.45 7.15 -7.25
CA ARG A 201 27.49 6.27 -7.82
C ARG A 201 28.06 5.26 -6.82
N ARG A 202 27.92 5.50 -5.51
CA ARG A 202 28.27 4.50 -4.48
C ARG A 202 27.25 3.37 -4.38
N LEU A 203 25.99 3.66 -4.69
CA LEU A 203 24.91 2.66 -4.73
C LEU A 203 24.86 1.95 -6.09
N GLU A 204 25.07 2.71 -7.18
CA GLU A 204 24.96 2.24 -8.55
C GLU A 204 26.14 2.82 -9.36
N PRO A 205 27.25 2.07 -9.50
CA PRO A 205 28.48 2.55 -10.12
C PRO A 205 28.33 3.09 -11.55
N SER A 206 27.33 2.63 -12.30
CA SER A 206 27.02 3.17 -13.63
C SER A 206 26.70 4.67 -13.60
N GLY A 207 26.18 5.17 -12.48
CA GLY A 207 25.70 6.54 -12.35
C GLY A 207 24.44 6.82 -13.18
N ASP A 208 23.84 5.80 -13.79
CA ASP A 208 22.64 5.95 -14.60
C ASP A 208 21.40 5.90 -13.71
N TYR A 209 20.92 7.08 -13.31
CA TYR A 209 19.70 7.26 -12.54
C TYR A 209 18.46 7.46 -13.44
N THR A 210 18.60 7.36 -14.76
CA THR A 210 17.50 7.59 -15.72
C THR A 210 16.99 6.29 -16.36
N SER A 211 17.87 5.29 -16.51
CA SER A 211 17.48 3.98 -17.01
C SER A 211 16.94 3.05 -15.93
N PHE A 212 16.88 3.53 -14.68
CA PHE A 212 16.39 2.74 -13.56
C PHE A 212 14.90 2.40 -13.74
N SER A 213 14.52 1.16 -13.48
CA SER A 213 13.12 0.71 -13.55
C SER A 213 12.62 0.42 -12.15
N TRP A 214 11.33 0.61 -11.89
CA TRP A 214 10.74 0.24 -10.61
C TRP A 214 11.06 -1.22 -10.26
N LYS A 215 11.57 -1.50 -9.04
CA LYS A 215 11.92 -2.85 -8.59
C LYS A 215 11.45 -3.08 -7.18
N GLY A 216 10.79 -4.20 -6.89
CA GLY A 216 10.18 -4.44 -5.57
C GLY A 216 8.88 -3.66 -5.32
N ILE A 217 8.36 -2.98 -6.35
CA ILE A 217 7.07 -2.26 -6.38
C ILE A 217 6.04 -3.08 -7.15
N CYS A 218 6.40 -4.28 -7.56
CA CYS A 218 5.50 -5.19 -8.24
C CYS A 218 4.21 -5.37 -7.44
N ARG A 219 3.08 -5.23 -8.13
CA ARG A 219 1.75 -5.50 -7.62
C ARG A 219 1.32 -6.86 -8.16
N PRO A 220 1.35 -7.95 -7.36
CA PRO A 220 0.93 -9.26 -7.84
C PRO A 220 -0.50 -9.19 -8.40
N LEU A 221 -0.74 -9.84 -9.53
CA LEU A 221 -2.06 -9.86 -10.15
C LEU A 221 -2.91 -10.93 -9.49
N LEU A 222 -3.93 -10.54 -8.75
CA LEU A 222 -4.89 -11.46 -8.16
C LEU A 222 -5.96 -11.79 -9.20
N GLY A 223 -6.11 -13.09 -9.47
CA GLY A 223 -7.12 -13.66 -10.33
C GLY A 223 -8.06 -14.61 -9.60
N MET A 224 -9.17 -14.94 -10.26
CA MET A 224 -10.01 -16.05 -9.84
C MET A 224 -9.83 -17.21 -10.82
N ARG A 225 -9.55 -18.40 -10.32
CA ARG A 225 -9.55 -19.62 -11.13
C ARG A 225 -10.44 -20.64 -10.45
N ARG A 226 -11.44 -21.17 -11.15
CA ARG A 226 -12.37 -22.19 -10.61
C ARG A 226 -12.90 -21.86 -9.19
N ASN A 227 -13.30 -20.60 -8.99
CA ASN A 227 -13.83 -20.06 -7.72
C ASN A 227 -12.83 -19.96 -6.56
N TYR A 228 -11.52 -20.05 -6.81
CA TYR A 228 -10.52 -19.71 -5.80
C TYR A 228 -9.59 -18.58 -6.26
N VAL A 229 -9.01 -17.86 -5.30
CA VAL A 229 -8.13 -16.73 -5.57
C VAL A 229 -6.68 -17.17 -5.64
N GLU A 230 -6.03 -16.83 -6.75
CA GLU A 230 -4.62 -17.09 -6.99
C GLU A 230 -3.90 -15.83 -7.48
N ALA A 231 -2.64 -15.69 -7.10
CA ALA A 231 -1.72 -14.80 -7.80
C ALA A 231 -1.45 -15.42 -9.19
N LEU A 232 -1.67 -14.64 -10.24
CA LEU A 232 -1.47 -15.02 -11.62
C LEU A 232 -0.15 -14.48 -12.15
N VAL A 233 0.45 -15.23 -13.07
CA VAL A 233 1.55 -14.74 -13.91
C VAL A 233 0.95 -14.02 -15.12
N SER A 234 1.33 -12.76 -15.29
CA SER A 234 1.25 -12.12 -16.61
C SER A 234 2.18 -12.91 -17.53
N SER A 235 1.72 -13.32 -18.71
CA SER A 235 2.21 -14.38 -19.63
C SER A 235 3.71 -14.54 -19.92
N THR A 236 4.59 -13.76 -19.32
CA THR A 236 6.03 -13.72 -19.54
C THR A 236 6.76 -13.60 -18.16
N SER A 237 8.08 -13.65 -18.14
CA SER A 237 8.89 -13.86 -16.93
C SER A 237 8.69 -12.82 -15.80
N GLY A 238 7.75 -13.06 -14.88
CA GLY A 238 7.58 -12.26 -13.66
C GLY A 238 8.71 -12.48 -12.63
N CYS A 239 8.97 -11.48 -11.77
CA CYS A 239 9.86 -11.70 -10.62
C CYS A 239 9.25 -12.73 -9.66
N THR A 240 10.05 -13.28 -8.75
CA THR A 240 9.62 -14.30 -7.78
C THR A 240 8.39 -13.88 -6.95
N ARG A 241 8.20 -12.57 -6.72
CA ARG A 241 7.02 -12.00 -6.03
C ARG A 241 5.75 -12.00 -6.87
N CYS A 242 5.89 -11.89 -8.19
CA CYS A 242 4.80 -11.91 -9.16
C CYS A 242 4.50 -13.35 -9.64
N GLY A 243 5.23 -14.34 -9.13
CA GLY A 243 5.06 -15.74 -9.49
C GLY A 243 3.66 -16.25 -9.13
N PRO A 244 3.16 -17.28 -9.84
CA PRO A 244 1.81 -17.76 -9.63
C PRO A 244 1.76 -18.55 -8.34
N GLY A 245 0.72 -18.37 -7.54
CA GLY A 245 0.61 -19.02 -6.24
C GLY A 245 -0.75 -18.88 -5.62
N ARG A 246 -1.10 -19.81 -4.74
CA ARG A 246 -2.31 -19.69 -3.93
C ARG A 246 -2.17 -18.48 -3.00
N VAL A 247 -3.27 -17.77 -2.72
CA VAL A 247 -3.27 -16.66 -1.75
C VAL A 247 -3.87 -17.16 -0.44
N ILE A 248 -3.11 -17.11 0.67
CA ILE A 248 -3.57 -17.53 2.03
C ILE A 248 -3.70 -16.39 3.03
N SER A 249 -3.13 -15.23 2.69
CA SER A 249 -3.20 -13.97 3.44
C SER A 249 -3.24 -12.80 2.47
N LEU A 250 -3.66 -11.63 2.96
CA LEU A 250 -3.70 -10.37 2.25
C LEU A 250 -2.93 -9.32 3.07
N PRO A 251 -1.59 -9.47 3.22
CA PRO A 251 -0.82 -8.38 3.80
C PRO A 251 -1.02 -7.17 2.89
N ALA A 252 -1.61 -6.11 3.42
CA ALA A 252 -1.83 -4.85 2.73
C ALA A 252 -1.56 -3.73 3.74
N PRO A 253 -0.52 -2.90 3.54
CA PRO A 253 -0.16 -1.88 4.50
C PRO A 253 -1.29 -0.85 4.53
N GLY A 254 -1.80 -0.60 5.73
CA GLY A 254 -3.00 0.19 5.92
C GLY A 254 -3.38 0.31 7.39
N ARG A 255 -4.44 1.07 7.66
CA ARG A 255 -4.92 1.40 9.02
C ARG A 255 -5.12 0.16 9.88
N VAL A 256 -5.72 -0.88 9.30
CA VAL A 256 -5.98 -2.17 9.95
C VAL A 256 -4.71 -2.81 10.50
N ILE A 257 -3.66 -2.92 9.68
CA ILE A 257 -2.39 -3.53 10.09
C ILE A 257 -1.70 -2.63 11.13
N THR A 258 -1.70 -1.31 10.90
CA THR A 258 -1.16 -0.34 11.84
C THR A 258 -1.81 -0.45 13.22
N ASN A 259 -3.13 -0.65 13.30
CA ASN A 259 -3.84 -0.82 14.57
C ASN A 259 -3.38 -2.05 15.35
N ILE A 260 -3.19 -3.17 14.66
CA ILE A 260 -2.69 -4.42 15.26
C ILE A 260 -1.27 -4.20 15.79
N LEU A 261 -0.39 -3.62 14.97
CA LEU A 261 1.01 -3.36 15.34
C LEU A 261 1.18 -2.32 16.45
N GLN A 262 0.31 -1.30 16.50
CA GLN A 262 0.31 -0.29 17.55
C GLN A 262 -0.09 -0.87 18.90
N ARG A 263 -1.10 -1.74 18.96
CA ARG A 263 -1.54 -2.36 20.23
C ARG A 263 -0.52 -3.33 20.83
N GLN A 264 0.42 -3.81 20.02
CA GLN A 264 1.52 -4.67 20.47
C GLN A 264 2.73 -3.88 21.00
N SER A 265 2.65 -2.54 21.09
CA SER A 265 3.76 -1.63 21.39
C SER A 265 4.50 -1.81 22.71
N HIS A 266 4.03 -2.66 23.62
CA HIS A 266 4.76 -2.92 24.86
C HIS A 266 6.07 -3.71 24.63
N ASP A 267 6.27 -4.27 23.43
CA ASP A 267 7.50 -4.99 23.08
C ASP A 267 7.94 -4.63 21.64
N ARG A 268 8.77 -3.59 21.53
CA ARG A 268 9.28 -3.07 20.24
C ARG A 268 10.12 -4.12 19.50
N GLU A 269 10.73 -5.06 20.22
CA GLU A 269 11.48 -6.20 19.68
C GLU A 269 10.53 -7.22 19.02
N ARG A 270 9.36 -7.51 19.62
CA ARG A 270 8.36 -8.41 19.01
C ARG A 270 7.73 -7.90 17.73
N ARG A 271 7.76 -6.59 17.45
CA ARG A 271 7.29 -6.06 16.16
C ARG A 271 8.12 -6.58 14.99
N LYS A 272 9.43 -6.83 15.20
CA LYS A 272 10.31 -7.44 14.20
C LYS A 272 9.96 -8.93 14.03
N VAL A 273 9.69 -9.63 15.12
CA VAL A 273 9.39 -11.08 15.12
C VAL A 273 8.07 -11.42 14.41
N LEU A 274 7.02 -10.61 14.54
CA LEU A 274 5.70 -10.88 13.95
C LEU A 274 5.63 -10.67 12.43
N VAL A 275 6.68 -10.04 11.87
CA VAL A 275 6.90 -9.94 10.44
C VAL A 275 8.18 -10.72 10.15
N PRO A 276 8.10 -12.03 9.83
CA PRO A 276 9.26 -12.93 9.76
C PRO A 276 10.55 -12.29 9.20
N ASP A 277 11.62 -12.41 9.98
CA ASP A 277 12.97 -11.98 9.61
C ASP A 277 13.60 -12.88 8.53
N ASP A 278 12.99 -14.03 8.21
CA ASP A 278 13.38 -14.81 7.03
C ASP A 278 12.70 -14.24 5.78
N HIS A 279 13.52 -13.51 5.04
CA HIS A 279 13.12 -12.55 4.02
C HIS A 279 12.86 -13.17 2.65
N ARG A 280 12.73 -14.50 2.61
CA ARG A 280 12.27 -15.29 1.48
C ARG A 280 11.01 -16.02 1.91
N LEU A 281 9.86 -15.36 1.98
CA LEU A 281 8.62 -16.14 1.89
C LEU A 281 8.51 -16.58 0.44
N PRO A 282 8.89 -17.82 0.10
CA PRO A 282 8.83 -18.25 -1.26
C PRO A 282 7.34 -18.37 -1.59
N VAL A 283 7.01 -18.41 -2.87
CA VAL A 283 5.68 -18.78 -3.38
C VAL A 283 5.12 -20.03 -2.66
N SER A 284 5.99 -20.93 -2.16
CA SER A 284 5.65 -22.10 -1.38
C SER A 284 5.03 -21.84 0.01
N GLU A 285 5.16 -20.65 0.59
CA GLU A 285 4.52 -20.31 1.87
C GLU A 285 3.19 -19.60 1.70
N TRP A 286 2.94 -18.94 0.56
CA TRP A 286 1.58 -18.57 0.17
C TRP A 286 0.73 -19.81 -0.18
N ALA A 287 1.40 -20.91 -0.51
CA ALA A 287 0.82 -22.14 -1.03
C ALA A 287 1.21 -23.39 -0.23
N GLN A 288 1.54 -23.29 1.06
CA GLN A 288 1.75 -24.52 1.82
C GLN A 288 0.44 -25.32 1.81
N PRO A 289 0.44 -26.57 1.32
CA PRO A 289 -0.68 -27.46 1.55
C PRO A 289 -0.80 -27.56 3.06
N ILE A 290 -1.95 -27.12 3.59
CA ILE A 290 -2.31 -27.31 4.99
C ILE A 290 -2.06 -28.79 5.28
N PRO A 291 -1.03 -29.16 6.08
CA PRO A 291 -1.00 -30.48 6.64
C PRO A 291 -2.31 -30.59 7.41
N THR A 292 -3.06 -31.66 7.20
CA THR A 292 -4.35 -31.90 7.85
C THR A 292 -4.31 -31.83 9.38
N ASP A 293 -3.12 -31.67 9.97
CA ASP A 293 -2.89 -31.40 11.38
C ASP A 293 -2.41 -29.95 11.58
N ASN A 294 -3.33 -29.14 12.13
CA ASN A 294 -3.17 -27.82 12.71
C ASN A 294 -1.73 -27.44 13.11
N LEU A 295 -1.11 -26.52 12.37
CA LEU A 295 -0.34 -25.37 12.88
C LEU A 295 0.37 -24.73 11.69
N ILE A 296 -0.13 -23.58 11.22
CA ILE A 296 0.68 -22.72 10.37
C ILE A 296 1.76 -22.13 11.29
N TYR A 297 2.96 -22.72 11.27
CA TYR A 297 4.12 -22.30 12.06
C TYR A 297 4.64 -20.97 11.52
N GLY A 298 4.03 -19.89 11.99
CA GLY A 298 4.49 -18.52 11.81
C GLY A 298 4.06 -17.69 13.02
N PRO A 299 4.82 -16.64 13.38
CA PRO A 299 4.45 -15.73 14.46
C PRO A 299 3.25 -14.88 14.03
N TRP A 300 2.04 -15.42 14.20
CA TRP A 300 0.80 -14.65 14.04
C TRP A 300 0.61 -13.70 15.23
N PRO A 301 -0.03 -12.53 15.02
CA PRO A 301 -0.50 -11.71 16.12
C PRO A 301 -1.22 -12.54 17.19
N ALA A 302 -0.88 -12.31 18.46
CA ALA A 302 -1.62 -12.92 19.56
C ALA A 302 -3.09 -12.49 19.49
N TRP A 303 -4.02 -13.40 19.81
CA TRP A 303 -5.46 -13.10 19.78
C TRP A 303 -5.81 -11.83 20.58
N THR A 304 -5.17 -11.68 21.75
CA THR A 304 -5.34 -10.52 22.63
C THR A 304 -4.94 -9.19 21.99
N SER A 305 -4.03 -9.21 21.00
CA SER A 305 -3.62 -8.01 20.28
C SER A 305 -4.62 -7.60 19.19
N VAL A 306 -5.37 -8.56 18.66
CA VAL A 306 -6.29 -8.36 17.53
C VAL A 306 -7.72 -8.11 18.00
N GLN A 307 -8.10 -8.58 19.19
CA GLN A 307 -9.43 -8.40 19.73
C GLN A 307 -9.87 -6.92 19.75
N LYS A 308 -11.07 -6.62 19.26
CA LYS A 308 -11.63 -5.26 19.07
C LYS A 308 -10.89 -4.41 18.03
N THR A 309 -10.14 -5.00 17.11
CA THR A 309 -9.45 -4.22 16.05
C THR A 309 -10.47 -3.81 15.00
N TRP A 310 -11.35 -4.72 14.60
CA TRP A 310 -12.42 -4.43 13.65
C TRP A 310 -13.41 -3.38 14.18
N GLU A 311 -13.73 -3.44 15.48
CA GLU A 311 -14.57 -2.43 16.13
C GLU A 311 -13.96 -1.02 16.03
N LEU A 312 -12.67 -0.87 16.37
CA LEU A 312 -11.96 0.40 16.20
C LEU A 312 -11.90 0.84 14.73
N GLU A 313 -11.71 -0.10 13.81
CA GLU A 313 -11.64 0.22 12.39
C GLU A 313 -12.99 0.74 11.87
N VAL A 314 -14.10 0.17 12.33
CA VAL A 314 -15.46 0.61 12.00
C VAL A 314 -15.69 2.04 12.52
N GLU A 315 -15.32 2.33 13.76
CA GLU A 315 -15.42 3.68 14.36
C GLU A 315 -14.61 4.72 13.55
N ARG A 316 -13.40 4.37 13.12
CA ARG A 316 -12.58 5.27 12.29
C ARG A 316 -13.11 5.42 10.87
N SER A 317 -13.65 4.34 10.33
CA SER A 317 -14.26 4.35 9.00
C SER A 317 -15.48 5.26 8.97
N GLU A 318 -16.24 5.39 10.07
CA GLU A 318 -17.35 6.34 10.18
C GLU A 318 -16.93 7.77 9.80
N TRP A 319 -15.81 8.24 10.36
CA TRP A 319 -15.30 9.57 10.07
C TRP A 319 -14.89 9.71 8.59
N ALA A 320 -14.16 8.74 8.06
CA ALA A 320 -13.71 8.75 6.66
C ALA A 320 -14.90 8.68 5.67
N VAL A 321 -15.91 7.86 5.97
CA VAL A 321 -17.17 7.78 5.20
C VAL A 321 -17.94 9.09 5.30
N THR A 322 -17.96 9.75 6.46
CA THR A 322 -18.57 11.07 6.64
C THR A 322 -17.88 12.15 5.82
N GLN A 323 -16.55 12.14 5.74
CA GLN A 323 -15.81 13.06 4.86
C GLN A 323 -16.11 12.77 3.38
N ALA A 324 -16.18 11.50 2.98
CA ALA A 324 -16.56 11.11 1.63
C ALA A 324 -18.00 11.58 1.30
N ALA A 325 -18.93 11.44 2.24
CA ALA A 325 -20.31 11.90 2.10
C ALA A 325 -20.39 13.42 1.88
N ARG A 326 -19.65 14.21 2.68
CA ARG A 326 -19.55 15.66 2.51
C ARG A 326 -18.99 16.05 1.15
N LYS A 327 -17.92 15.38 0.68
CA LYS A 327 -17.33 15.61 -0.64
C LYS A 327 -18.31 15.31 -1.78
N GLN A 328 -19.18 14.31 -1.59
CA GLN A 328 -20.15 13.86 -2.59
C GLN A 328 -21.52 14.56 -2.48
N GLY A 329 -21.73 15.39 -1.46
CA GLY A 329 -23.01 16.05 -1.19
C GLY A 329 -24.13 15.09 -0.74
N VAL A 330 -23.79 13.98 -0.08
CA VAL A 330 -24.74 12.92 0.32
C VAL A 330 -24.77 12.72 1.84
N GLN A 331 -25.71 11.91 2.34
CA GLN A 331 -25.82 11.57 3.76
C GLN A 331 -25.13 10.24 4.08
N VAL A 332 -24.79 10.03 5.36
CA VAL A 332 -24.36 8.74 5.90
C VAL A 332 -25.49 8.17 6.74
N THR A 333 -25.81 6.89 6.52
CA THR A 333 -26.75 6.16 7.38
C THR A 333 -26.21 4.77 7.68
N THR A 334 -26.73 4.13 8.74
CA THR A 334 -26.24 2.83 9.20
C THR A 334 -27.05 1.70 8.57
N ILE A 335 -26.37 0.72 7.97
CA ILE A 335 -26.96 -0.54 7.52
C ILE A 335 -26.85 -1.61 8.62
N PRO A 336 -27.79 -2.58 8.68
CA PRO A 336 -27.69 -3.69 9.61
C PRO A 336 -26.42 -4.54 9.38
N TRP A 337 -25.79 -5.00 10.45
CA TRP A 337 -24.60 -5.85 10.48
C TRP A 337 -24.78 -7.17 9.73
N ARG A 338 -25.98 -7.74 9.70
CA ARG A 338 -26.25 -8.94 8.87
C ARG A 338 -26.08 -8.72 7.37
N HIS A 339 -25.98 -7.47 6.92
CA HIS A 339 -25.74 -7.09 5.53
C HIS A 339 -24.37 -6.45 5.31
N THR A 340 -23.51 -6.40 6.33
CA THR A 340 -22.16 -5.87 6.17
C THR A 340 -21.18 -6.90 5.66
N TRP A 341 -21.45 -8.18 5.88
CA TRP A 341 -20.60 -9.26 5.37
C TRP A 341 -21.38 -10.57 5.29
N MET A 342 -21.12 -11.35 4.24
CA MET A 342 -21.70 -12.68 4.04
C MET A 342 -20.56 -13.71 4.06
N PRO A 343 -20.30 -14.37 5.21
CA PRO A 343 -19.30 -15.41 5.25
C PRO A 343 -19.64 -16.52 4.25
N SER A 344 -18.60 -17.06 3.61
CA SER A 344 -18.76 -18.22 2.72
C SER A 344 -19.20 -19.49 3.46
N CYS A 345 -18.97 -19.54 4.78
CA CYS A 345 -19.37 -20.66 5.63
C CYS A 345 -20.82 -20.50 6.13
N GLU A 346 -21.57 -21.60 6.14
CA GLU A 346 -22.99 -21.72 6.54
C GLU A 346 -23.30 -21.34 8.00
N ILE A 347 -22.35 -20.79 8.75
CA ILE A 347 -22.49 -20.47 10.18
C ILE A 347 -23.67 -19.53 10.46
N MET A 348 -24.15 -18.76 9.48
CA MET A 348 -25.31 -17.87 9.64
C MET A 348 -26.65 -18.43 9.13
N SER A 349 -26.74 -19.66 8.62
CA SER A 349 -27.99 -20.17 8.04
C SER A 349 -29.04 -20.64 9.06
N ASP A 350 -28.68 -20.83 10.33
CA ASP A 350 -29.56 -21.39 11.36
C ASP A 350 -30.47 -20.37 12.07
N GLU A 351 -30.34 -19.06 11.80
CA GLU A 351 -31.14 -18.00 12.45
C GLU A 351 -32.56 -17.82 11.87
N LYS A 352 -33.17 -18.85 11.28
CA LYS A 352 -34.54 -18.77 10.72
C LYS A 352 -35.66 -18.72 11.77
N ASN A 353 -35.36 -18.75 13.07
CA ASN A 353 -36.37 -18.67 14.14
C ASN A 353 -36.45 -17.27 14.74
N THR A 354 -37.37 -16.47 14.20
CA THR A 354 -37.69 -15.09 14.57
C THR A 354 -38.49 -14.98 15.88
N ALA A 355 -37.99 -14.20 16.85
CA ALA A 355 -38.84 -13.44 17.77
C ALA A 355 -38.20 -12.13 18.30
N GLU A 356 -36.87 -11.95 18.27
CA GLU A 356 -36.26 -10.72 18.80
C GLU A 356 -35.29 -10.06 17.80
N LYS A 357 -35.83 -9.25 16.87
CA LYS A 357 -35.03 -8.56 15.83
C LYS A 357 -33.91 -7.67 16.40
N ASN A 358 -34.14 -7.01 17.54
CA ASN A 358 -33.16 -6.10 18.13
C ASN A 358 -32.05 -6.82 18.92
N THR A 359 -32.41 -7.89 19.64
CA THR A 359 -31.44 -8.77 20.29
C THR A 359 -30.59 -9.50 19.24
N ALA A 360 -31.23 -9.94 18.14
CA ALA A 360 -30.55 -10.53 17.00
C ALA A 360 -29.51 -9.58 16.41
N GLU A 361 -29.85 -8.32 16.13
CA GLU A 361 -28.90 -7.37 15.52
C GLU A 361 -27.66 -7.09 16.39
N LYS A 362 -27.82 -6.94 17.71
CA LYS A 362 -26.69 -6.78 18.62
C LYS A 362 -25.82 -8.04 18.66
N ASN A 363 -26.44 -9.22 18.67
CA ASN A 363 -25.72 -10.49 18.63
C ASN A 363 -24.98 -10.65 17.30
N THR A 364 -25.61 -10.33 16.17
CA THR A 364 -24.99 -10.35 14.85
C THR A 364 -23.79 -9.40 14.79
N ALA A 365 -23.91 -8.19 15.35
CA ALA A 365 -22.79 -7.25 15.40
C ALA A 365 -21.58 -7.82 16.16
N VAL A 366 -21.82 -8.45 17.32
CA VAL A 366 -20.77 -9.10 18.12
C VAL A 366 -20.14 -10.27 17.35
N LEU A 367 -20.95 -11.11 16.69
CA LEU A 367 -20.48 -12.23 15.88
C LEU A 367 -19.61 -11.76 14.72
N VAL A 368 -20.09 -10.80 13.91
CA VAL A 368 -19.33 -10.25 12.78
C VAL A 368 -18.02 -9.62 13.26
N LYS A 369 -18.05 -8.83 14.35
CA LYS A 369 -16.83 -8.21 14.91
C LYS A 369 -15.79 -9.26 15.33
N ASN A 370 -16.20 -10.27 16.11
CA ASN A 370 -15.31 -11.32 16.58
C ASN A 370 -14.73 -12.13 15.41
N GLU A 371 -15.55 -12.42 14.40
CA GLU A 371 -15.16 -13.24 13.25
C GLU A 371 -14.24 -12.48 12.27
N MET A 372 -14.38 -11.16 12.18
CA MET A 372 -13.42 -10.27 11.50
C MET A 372 -12.09 -10.19 12.25
N ASP A 373 -12.11 -10.00 13.58
CA ASP A 373 -10.89 -10.04 14.40
C ASP A 373 -10.16 -11.39 14.25
N HIS A 374 -10.92 -12.50 14.16
CA HIS A 374 -10.34 -13.82 13.92
C HIS A 374 -9.62 -13.90 12.57
N ARG A 375 -10.17 -13.31 11.51
CA ARG A 375 -9.50 -13.23 10.19
C ARG A 375 -8.32 -12.26 10.19
N LEU A 376 -8.43 -11.14 10.89
CA LEU A 376 -7.37 -10.15 11.05
C LEU A 376 -6.11 -10.75 11.66
N LYS A 377 -6.26 -11.69 12.60
CA LYS A 377 -5.16 -12.47 13.18
C LYS A 377 -4.30 -13.15 12.11
N PHE A 378 -4.89 -13.53 10.98
CA PHE A 378 -4.20 -14.21 9.88
C PHE A 378 -3.92 -13.30 8.68
N TRP A 379 -4.01 -11.97 8.87
CA TRP A 379 -3.89 -10.98 7.80
C TRP A 379 -4.87 -11.23 6.64
N ARG A 380 -6.08 -11.73 6.93
CA ARG A 380 -7.08 -12.09 5.90
C ARG A 380 -8.14 -11.01 5.67
N VAL A 381 -8.00 -9.85 6.31
CA VAL A 381 -8.88 -8.69 6.08
C VAL A 381 -8.01 -7.51 5.69
N ALA A 382 -8.31 -6.91 4.54
CA ALA A 382 -7.61 -5.73 4.02
C ALA A 382 -8.62 -4.69 3.53
N ASN A 383 -8.34 -3.40 3.74
CA ASN A 383 -9.12 -2.36 3.07
C ASN A 383 -8.91 -2.48 1.55
N LEU A 384 -9.98 -2.38 0.75
CA LEU A 384 -9.89 -2.51 -0.71
C LEU A 384 -8.95 -1.46 -1.32
N GLY A 385 -9.01 -0.22 -0.82
CA GLY A 385 -8.15 0.88 -1.27
C GLY A 385 -6.68 0.65 -0.94
N ASP A 386 -6.38 -0.01 0.18
CA ASP A 386 -5.00 -0.39 0.53
C ASP A 386 -4.54 -1.63 -0.25
N LEU A 387 -5.46 -2.56 -0.53
CA LEU A 387 -5.16 -3.73 -1.34
C LEU A 387 -4.83 -3.32 -2.78
N VAL A 388 -5.63 -2.46 -3.42
CA VAL A 388 -5.35 -2.01 -4.80
C VAL A 388 -4.11 -1.12 -4.89
N LYS A 389 -3.54 -0.62 -3.79
CA LYS A 389 -2.19 -0.02 -3.82
C LYS A 389 -1.09 -1.09 -3.89
N SER A 390 -1.33 -2.28 -3.33
CA SER A 390 -0.34 -3.36 -3.17
C SER A 390 -0.48 -4.49 -4.20
N TYR A 391 -1.66 -4.65 -4.78
CA TYR A 391 -2.01 -5.76 -5.69
C TYR A 391 -2.75 -5.23 -6.90
N ARG A 392 -2.61 -5.92 -8.04
CA ARG A 392 -3.50 -5.76 -9.17
C ARG A 392 -4.63 -6.75 -9.05
N LEU A 393 -5.79 -6.41 -9.60
CA LEU A 393 -6.91 -7.34 -9.66
C LEU A 393 -7.25 -7.60 -11.13
N THR A 394 -7.65 -8.82 -11.46
CA THR A 394 -8.28 -9.10 -12.75
C THR A 394 -9.69 -8.51 -12.82
N ASP A 395 -10.22 -8.30 -14.03
CA ASP A 395 -11.63 -7.93 -14.22
C ASP A 395 -12.59 -8.92 -13.55
N GLU A 396 -12.27 -10.21 -13.59
CA GLU A 396 -13.07 -11.26 -12.96
C GLU A 396 -13.18 -11.06 -11.44
N VAL A 397 -12.06 -10.77 -10.77
CA VAL A 397 -12.05 -10.42 -9.34
C VAL A 397 -12.90 -9.18 -9.10
N VAL A 398 -12.69 -8.09 -9.83
CA VAL A 398 -13.43 -6.83 -9.59
C VAL A 398 -14.93 -7.00 -9.86
N ASN A 399 -15.32 -7.71 -10.91
CA ASN A 399 -16.72 -8.02 -11.22
C ASN A 399 -17.37 -8.87 -10.12
N HIS A 400 -16.64 -9.84 -9.57
CA HIS A 400 -17.11 -10.65 -8.44
C HIS A 400 -17.35 -9.79 -7.19
N LEU A 401 -16.42 -8.88 -6.88
CA LEU A 401 -16.54 -7.97 -5.74
C LEU A 401 -17.68 -6.97 -5.91
N GLU A 402 -17.84 -6.40 -7.12
CA GLU A 402 -18.95 -5.49 -7.44
C GLU A 402 -20.31 -6.20 -7.31
N SER A 403 -20.43 -7.43 -7.81
CA SER A 403 -21.64 -8.25 -7.67
C SER A 403 -21.97 -8.56 -6.21
N THR A 404 -20.93 -8.85 -5.40
CA THR A 404 -21.09 -9.07 -3.95
C THR A 404 -21.56 -7.80 -3.25
N ALA A 405 -20.96 -6.65 -3.55
CA ALA A 405 -21.39 -5.33 -3.08
C ALA A 405 -22.86 -5.06 -3.42
N ALA A 406 -23.25 -5.25 -4.68
CA ALA A 406 -24.63 -5.06 -5.13
C ALA A 406 -25.60 -5.99 -4.37
N THR A 407 -25.19 -7.22 -4.08
CA THR A 407 -25.98 -8.18 -3.31
C THR A 407 -26.17 -7.75 -1.85
N LEU A 408 -25.09 -7.34 -1.17
CA LEU A 408 -25.14 -6.84 0.22
C LEU A 408 -26.10 -5.64 0.33
N VAL A 409 -25.90 -4.64 -0.53
CA VAL A 409 -26.72 -3.43 -0.57
C VAL A 409 -28.18 -3.76 -0.92
N LYS A 410 -28.43 -4.64 -1.91
CA LYS A 410 -29.79 -5.05 -2.29
C LYS A 410 -30.55 -5.71 -1.13
N ARG A 411 -29.91 -6.60 -0.38
CA ARG A 411 -30.51 -7.25 0.79
C ARG A 411 -30.81 -6.23 1.89
N ALA A 412 -29.87 -5.33 2.17
CA ALA A 412 -30.08 -4.26 3.14
C ALA A 412 -31.27 -3.36 2.76
N ARG A 413 -31.40 -3.00 1.48
CA ARG A 413 -32.53 -2.22 0.96
C ARG A 413 -33.87 -2.96 1.11
N GLN A 414 -33.89 -4.27 0.86
CA GLN A 414 -35.09 -5.11 1.02
C GLN A 414 -35.56 -5.16 2.49
N ASP A 415 -34.62 -5.29 3.43
CA ASP A 415 -34.92 -5.42 4.85
C ASP A 415 -35.33 -4.10 5.52
N SER A 416 -34.79 -2.97 5.05
CA SER A 416 -35.02 -1.64 5.63
C SER A 416 -36.11 -0.82 4.93
N GLY A 417 -36.47 -1.18 3.69
CA GLY A 417 -37.33 -0.37 2.82
C GLY A 417 -36.65 0.85 2.19
N LYS A 418 -35.39 1.16 2.56
CA LYS A 418 -34.59 2.23 1.96
C LYS A 418 -34.06 1.80 0.60
N LYS A 419 -34.07 2.67 -0.41
CA LYS A 419 -33.72 2.31 -1.81
C LYS A 419 -32.47 3.02 -2.34
N ASP A 420 -31.86 3.85 -1.50
CA ASP A 420 -30.92 4.92 -1.81
C ASP A 420 -29.50 4.67 -1.27
N TRP A 421 -29.28 3.55 -0.57
CA TRP A 421 -27.96 3.14 -0.08
C TRP A 421 -27.01 2.71 -1.18
N TYR A 422 -25.75 3.10 -1.11
CA TYR A 422 -24.71 2.63 -2.04
C TYR A 422 -23.31 2.60 -1.43
N ILE A 423 -22.43 1.87 -2.11
CA ILE A 423 -20.99 1.85 -1.82
C ILE A 423 -20.31 2.81 -2.78
N GLY A 424 -19.68 3.85 -2.25
CA GLY A 424 -19.06 4.92 -3.03
C GLY A 424 -17.75 5.44 -2.46
N SER A 425 -17.10 4.68 -1.57
CA SER A 425 -15.82 5.05 -0.95
C SER A 425 -15.04 3.82 -0.52
N TYR A 426 -13.71 3.85 -0.69
CA TYR A 426 -12.82 2.80 -0.19
C TYR A 426 -12.89 2.61 1.32
N ALA A 427 -13.23 3.67 2.07
CA ALA A 427 -13.44 3.58 3.52
C ALA A 427 -14.63 2.66 3.90
N GLN A 428 -15.53 2.37 2.94
CA GLN A 428 -16.64 1.45 3.16
C GLN A 428 -16.26 0.00 2.94
N THR A 429 -15.19 -0.31 2.20
CA THR A 429 -14.98 -1.62 1.55
C THR A 429 -13.72 -2.33 2.04
N TYR A 430 -13.90 -3.59 2.41
CA TYR A 430 -12.85 -4.48 2.88
C TYR A 430 -12.94 -5.82 2.16
N LEU A 431 -11.79 -6.42 1.91
CA LEU A 431 -11.69 -7.75 1.32
C LEU A 431 -11.35 -8.75 2.40
N VAL A 432 -12.09 -9.85 2.36
CA VAL A 432 -11.98 -10.95 3.31
C VAL A 432 -11.57 -12.20 2.55
N LEU A 433 -10.41 -12.74 2.91
CA LEU A 433 -9.93 -14.00 2.36
C LEU A 433 -10.45 -15.17 3.20
N ASP A 434 -11.54 -15.76 2.76
CA ASP A 434 -12.13 -16.95 3.38
C ASP A 434 -11.40 -18.21 2.90
N HIS A 435 -11.35 -19.22 3.76
CA HIS A 435 -10.94 -20.56 3.37
C HIS A 435 -12.19 -21.44 3.32
N HIS A 436 -12.30 -22.24 2.27
CA HIS A 436 -13.33 -23.27 2.22
C HIS A 436 -13.07 -24.33 3.31
N VAL A 437 -14.09 -25.09 3.69
CA VAL A 437 -14.02 -26.12 4.75
C VAL A 437 -12.94 -27.17 4.45
N ASP A 438 -12.65 -27.40 3.17
CA ASP A 438 -11.59 -28.31 2.73
C ASP A 438 -10.17 -27.79 2.95
N GLY A 439 -10.00 -26.52 3.33
CA GLY A 439 -8.71 -25.85 3.48
C GLY A 439 -7.90 -25.71 2.17
N LYS A 440 -8.42 -26.18 1.03
CA LYS A 440 -7.76 -26.21 -0.28
C LYS A 440 -8.15 -25.04 -1.18
N HIS A 441 -9.33 -24.46 -0.96
CA HIS A 441 -9.79 -23.31 -1.73
C HIS A 441 -9.83 -22.06 -0.86
N THR A 442 -9.42 -20.93 -1.43
CA THR A 442 -9.59 -19.61 -0.82
C THR A 442 -10.56 -18.78 -1.64
N ASN A 443 -11.54 -18.17 -0.99
CA ASN A 443 -12.49 -17.27 -1.62
C ASN A 443 -12.21 -15.83 -1.16
N LEU A 444 -12.36 -14.88 -2.07
CA LEU A 444 -12.22 -13.47 -1.74
C LEU A 444 -13.61 -12.85 -1.70
N SER A 445 -14.13 -12.65 -0.49
CA SER A 445 -15.42 -12.02 -0.27
C SER A 445 -15.27 -10.53 0.03
N LEU A 446 -16.29 -9.74 -0.32
CA LEU A 446 -16.38 -8.34 0.08
C LEU A 446 -17.08 -8.25 1.43
N ALA A 447 -16.50 -7.46 2.33
CA ALA A 447 -17.13 -6.95 3.53
C ALA A 447 -17.23 -5.43 3.44
N ILE A 448 -18.21 -4.85 4.12
CA ILE A 448 -18.37 -3.42 4.28
C ILE A 448 -18.49 -3.02 5.74
N VAL A 449 -18.21 -1.77 6.07
CA VAL A 449 -18.56 -1.23 7.39
C VAL A 449 -20.06 -0.86 7.42
N PRO A 450 -20.70 -0.81 8.60
CA PRO A 450 -22.11 -0.48 8.71
C PRO A 450 -22.46 0.96 8.28
N HIS A 451 -21.48 1.85 8.11
CA HIS A 451 -21.70 3.23 7.65
C HIS A 451 -21.81 3.28 6.12
N CYS A 452 -23.00 3.58 5.61
CA CYS A 452 -23.33 3.56 4.19
C CYS A 452 -23.69 4.95 3.65
N LEU A 453 -23.23 5.26 2.44
CA LEU A 453 -23.62 6.49 1.74
C LEU A 453 -25.06 6.36 1.23
N THR A 454 -25.81 7.47 1.30
CA THR A 454 -27.23 7.52 0.99
C THR A 454 -27.49 8.66 0.01
N ALA A 455 -27.86 8.33 -1.22
CA ALA A 455 -28.16 9.30 -2.28
C ALA A 455 -29.59 9.85 -2.16
N GLU A 456 -30.01 10.76 -3.03
CA GLU A 456 -31.39 11.28 -3.01
C GLU A 456 -32.40 10.25 -3.49
N ASN A 457 -31.97 9.36 -4.39
CA ASN A 457 -32.83 8.34 -4.98
C ASN A 457 -32.02 7.12 -5.46
N LYS A 458 -32.75 6.06 -5.81
CA LYS A 458 -32.18 4.79 -6.28
C LYS A 458 -31.28 4.96 -7.51
N TYR A 459 -31.68 5.81 -8.46
CA TYR A 459 -30.94 5.98 -9.72
C TYR A 459 -29.58 6.64 -9.46
N GLU A 460 -29.55 7.70 -8.65
CA GLU A 460 -28.30 8.35 -8.24
C GLU A 460 -27.39 7.39 -7.46
N ALA A 461 -27.95 6.59 -6.54
CA ALA A 461 -27.22 5.57 -5.79
C ALA A 461 -26.54 4.54 -6.71
N GLU A 462 -27.26 4.03 -7.71
CA GLU A 462 -26.72 3.07 -8.70
C GLU A 462 -25.65 3.71 -9.59
N HIS A 463 -25.85 4.97 -10.00
CA HIS A 463 -24.87 5.72 -10.79
C HIS A 463 -23.57 5.96 -10.03
N LYS A 464 -23.63 6.48 -8.79
CA LYS A 464 -22.44 6.72 -7.96
C LYS A 464 -21.72 5.43 -7.59
N GLN A 465 -22.46 4.34 -7.36
CA GLN A 465 -21.85 3.01 -7.14
C GLN A 465 -21.07 2.54 -8.37
N ARG A 466 -21.61 2.71 -9.57
CA ARG A 466 -20.91 2.36 -10.81
C ARG A 466 -19.63 3.18 -10.98
N GLN A 467 -19.69 4.49 -10.75
CA GLN A 467 -18.51 5.37 -10.81
C GLN A 467 -17.42 4.92 -9.82
N PHE A 468 -17.81 4.50 -8.60
CA PHE A 468 -16.87 3.94 -7.65
C PHE A 468 -16.19 2.67 -8.17
N TRP A 469 -16.94 1.71 -8.73
CA TRP A 469 -16.35 0.48 -9.26
C TRP A 469 -15.57 0.69 -10.56
N GLU A 470 -15.89 1.71 -11.37
CA GLU A 470 -15.04 2.16 -12.48
C GLU A 470 -13.69 2.66 -11.96
N GLN A 471 -13.71 3.49 -10.91
CA GLN A 471 -12.47 3.93 -10.24
C GLN A 471 -11.69 2.74 -9.66
N VAL A 472 -12.36 1.76 -9.05
CA VAL A 472 -11.72 0.53 -8.56
C VAL A 472 -11.02 -0.25 -9.68
N ARG A 473 -11.64 -0.40 -10.85
CA ARG A 473 -11.00 -1.07 -12.01
C ARG A 473 -9.76 -0.34 -12.49
N ILE A 474 -9.82 0.99 -12.52
CA ILE A 474 -8.71 1.85 -12.88
C ILE A 474 -7.56 1.67 -11.89
N ASP A 475 -7.84 1.77 -10.59
CA ASP A 475 -6.82 1.69 -9.53
C ASP A 475 -6.26 0.27 -9.39
N ALA A 476 -7.07 -0.75 -9.65
CA ALA A 476 -6.67 -2.16 -9.67
C ALA A 476 -5.85 -2.56 -10.90
N GLY A 477 -5.73 -1.69 -11.92
CA GLY A 477 -4.99 -1.98 -13.16
C GLY A 477 -5.66 -3.05 -14.02
N CYS A 478 -7.01 -3.07 -14.05
CA CYS A 478 -7.80 -4.00 -14.85
C CYS A 478 -7.94 -3.55 -16.32
N ALA A 479 -8.05 -2.24 -16.54
CA ALA A 479 -8.42 -1.64 -17.84
C ALA A 479 -7.42 -1.90 -18.98
N ASP A 480 -6.19 -2.29 -18.66
CA ASP A 480 -5.07 -2.40 -19.60
C ASP A 480 -5.18 -3.56 -20.61
N LYS A 481 -6.21 -4.42 -20.52
CA LYS A 481 -6.39 -5.58 -21.41
C LYS A 481 -7.28 -5.36 -22.63
N THR A 482 -7.96 -4.23 -22.76
CA THR A 482 -9.01 -4.04 -23.78
C THR A 482 -8.56 -3.42 -25.11
N THR A 483 -7.26 -3.15 -25.31
CA THR A 483 -6.75 -2.44 -26.50
C THR A 483 -5.87 -3.27 -27.45
N ASN A 484 -5.87 -4.60 -27.36
CA ASN A 484 -5.21 -5.47 -28.35
C ASN A 484 -6.17 -6.07 -29.37
#